data_AF-A0A5C9B7H5-F1
#
_entry.id   AF-A0A5C9B7H5-F1
#
_cell.length_a   1.000
_cell.length_b   1.000
_cell.length_c   1.000
_cell.angle_alpha   90.00
_cell.angle_beta   90.00
_cell.angle_gamma   90.00
#
_symmetry.space_group_name_H-M   'P 1'
#
loop_
_entity.id
_entity.type
_entity.pdbx_description
1 polymer ?
#
loop_
_entity_poly.entity_id
_entity_poly.type
_entity_poly.pdbx_seq_one_letter_code
_entity_poly.pdbx_strand_id
1 'polypeptide(L)'
;SEKGPYPISNNPPIEGGPKAPQDSDRHVLMIDAHNKKLYELFHVLPDGPGKWKAGSGAIFDLTSNKLRPLGWTSADAAGLPIFPGLVRYDEAVEQGEIRHALRFTVRKTQRAYILPATHFASRSKDANLPPMGLRVRLRADFDTSKYPKTAQVILTCLKKYGMLLADNGSDWFVTGTPDNRWIDDELHTLKRVKGRDFECVETGELRYE
;
A
#
# COMPACT_ATOMS: atom_id res chain seq x y z
N SER A 1 -1.33 9.62 -15.21
CA SER A 1 -2.50 9.95 -14.39
C SER A 1 -3.75 9.90 -15.23
N GLU A 2 -4.83 9.43 -14.65
CA GLU A 2 -6.18 9.55 -15.23
C GLU A 2 -6.61 11.01 -15.23
N LYS A 3 -7.33 11.41 -16.28
CA LYS A 3 -8.00 12.71 -16.30
C LYS A 3 -9.12 12.69 -15.26
N GLY A 4 -9.23 13.78 -14.49
CA GLY A 4 -10.27 13.94 -13.47
C GLY A 4 -11.68 14.09 -14.06
N PRO A 5 -12.66 14.55 -13.24
CA PRO A 5 -12.47 15.23 -11.95
C PRO A 5 -12.10 14.29 -10.79
N TYR A 6 -11.41 14.85 -9.79
CA TYR A 6 -11.16 14.20 -8.49
C TYR A 6 -11.99 14.94 -7.42
N PRO A 7 -12.77 14.23 -6.59
CA PRO A 7 -13.68 14.84 -5.62
C PRO A 7 -12.95 15.27 -4.33
N ILE A 8 -11.88 16.07 -4.47
CA ILE A 8 -11.10 16.53 -3.32
C ILE A 8 -11.93 17.50 -2.49
N SER A 9 -12.04 17.26 -1.18
CA SER A 9 -12.76 18.15 -0.28
C SER A 9 -11.97 19.45 -0.03
N ASN A 10 -12.61 20.44 0.60
CA ASN A 10 -11.93 21.69 0.97
C ASN A 10 -10.84 21.49 2.05
N ASN A 11 -10.88 20.38 2.79
CA ASN A 11 -9.94 20.06 3.84
C ASN A 11 -9.72 18.53 3.88
N PRO A 12 -9.04 17.97 2.86
CA PRO A 12 -8.82 16.54 2.80
C PRO A 12 -7.80 16.13 3.87
N PRO A 13 -7.96 14.96 4.50
CA PRO A 13 -6.87 14.38 5.27
C PRO A 13 -5.71 14.08 4.32
N ILE A 14 -4.54 14.65 4.60
CA ILE A 14 -3.30 14.44 3.84
C ILE A 14 -2.36 13.62 4.72
N GLU A 15 -1.73 12.60 4.15
CA GLU A 15 -0.69 11.84 4.83
C GLU A 15 0.42 12.75 5.37
N GLY A 16 0.82 12.54 6.63
CA GLY A 16 1.80 13.40 7.33
C GLY A 16 1.24 14.77 7.74
N GLY A 17 0.01 15.10 7.35
CA GLY A 17 -0.68 16.33 7.69
C GLY A 17 -0.17 17.57 6.94
N PRO A 18 -0.74 18.76 7.24
CA PRO A 18 -0.42 19.99 6.52
C PRO A 18 1.04 20.45 6.70
N LYS A 19 1.70 20.00 7.77
CA LYS A 19 3.10 20.32 8.10
C LYS A 19 4.11 19.26 7.66
N ALA A 20 3.69 18.26 6.88
CA ALA A 20 4.60 17.25 6.37
C ALA A 20 5.79 17.91 5.62
N PRO A 21 6.96 17.28 5.55
CA PRO A 21 8.06 17.75 4.71
C PRO A 21 7.65 17.91 3.23
N GLN A 22 8.35 18.76 2.48
CA GLN A 22 8.00 19.01 1.08
C GLN A 22 8.26 17.78 0.19
N ASP A 23 9.20 16.93 0.57
CA ASP A 23 9.57 15.69 -0.10
C ASP A 23 8.74 14.47 0.36
N SER A 24 7.72 14.67 1.19
CA SER A 24 6.79 13.60 1.58
C SER A 24 5.73 13.31 0.52
N ASP A 25 5.19 12.10 0.54
CA ASP A 25 4.26 11.65 -0.49
C ASP A 25 2.89 12.33 -0.43
N ARG A 26 2.42 12.74 0.76
CA ARG A 26 1.17 13.51 0.93
C ARG A 26 -0.02 12.88 0.21
N HIS A 27 -0.21 11.57 0.40
CA HIS A 27 -1.32 10.87 -0.22
C HIS A 27 -2.68 11.40 0.25
N VAL A 28 -3.65 11.41 -0.66
CA VAL A 28 -5.08 11.60 -0.36
C VAL A 28 -5.86 10.47 -1.01
N LEU A 29 -6.59 9.71 -0.20
CA LEU A 29 -7.43 8.61 -0.64
C LEU A 29 -8.90 8.98 -0.42
N MET A 30 -9.74 8.81 -1.43
CA MET A 30 -11.16 9.16 -1.39
C MET A 30 -11.99 8.03 -1.97
N ILE A 31 -12.98 7.58 -1.20
CA ILE A 31 -13.88 6.50 -1.58
C ILE A 31 -15.26 7.07 -1.89
N ASP A 32 -15.74 6.82 -3.09
CA ASP A 32 -17.11 7.06 -3.50
C ASP A 32 -17.89 5.74 -3.44
N ALA A 33 -18.53 5.51 -2.30
CA ALA A 33 -19.28 4.28 -2.05
C ALA A 33 -20.55 4.16 -2.92
N HIS A 34 -21.09 5.27 -3.43
CA HIS A 34 -22.27 5.27 -4.28
C HIS A 34 -21.89 4.81 -5.70
N ASN A 35 -20.87 5.44 -6.29
CA ASN A 35 -20.43 5.13 -7.65
C ASN A 35 -19.38 4.01 -7.72
N LYS A 36 -19.02 3.43 -6.56
CA LYS A 36 -18.02 2.35 -6.43
C LYS A 36 -16.66 2.74 -7.04
N LYS A 37 -16.19 3.95 -6.73
CA LYS A 37 -14.89 4.45 -7.19
C LYS A 37 -13.96 4.72 -6.02
N LEU A 38 -12.68 4.49 -6.25
CA LEU A 38 -11.59 4.89 -5.38
C LEU A 38 -10.71 5.87 -6.15
N TYR A 39 -10.45 7.03 -5.55
CA TYR A 39 -9.60 8.07 -6.09
C TYR A 39 -8.39 8.21 -5.19
N GLU A 40 -7.20 8.13 -5.75
CA GLU A 40 -5.95 8.23 -5.00
C GLU A 40 -5.05 9.26 -5.66
N LEU A 41 -4.48 10.13 -4.83
CA LEU A 41 -3.61 11.21 -5.26
C LEU A 41 -2.26 11.10 -4.55
N PHE A 42 -1.20 11.41 -5.30
CA PHE A 42 0.15 11.53 -4.79
C PHE A 42 0.60 13.00 -4.84
N HIS A 43 1.37 13.39 -3.84
CA HIS A 43 2.00 14.69 -3.66
C HIS A 43 0.99 15.84 -3.73
N VAL A 44 -0.03 15.79 -2.87
CA VAL A 44 -1.08 16.82 -2.80
C VAL A 44 -0.57 18.06 -2.05
N LEU A 45 -0.63 19.20 -2.72
CA LEU A 45 -0.22 20.51 -2.24
C LEU A 45 -1.36 21.52 -2.42
N PRO A 46 -1.51 22.51 -1.52
CA PRO A 46 -2.45 23.60 -1.70
C PRO A 46 -2.08 24.47 -2.92
N ASP A 47 -3.08 24.86 -3.71
CA ASP A 47 -2.95 25.70 -4.93
C ASP A 47 -3.91 26.91 -4.89
N GLY A 48 -4.08 27.47 -3.68
CA GLY A 48 -5.02 28.54 -3.36
C GLY A 48 -6.21 28.07 -2.51
N PRO A 49 -7.10 28.99 -2.09
CA PRO A 49 -8.24 28.65 -1.22
C PRO A 49 -9.14 27.57 -1.84
N GLY A 50 -9.24 26.41 -1.17
CA GLY A 50 -10.04 25.27 -1.64
C GLY A 50 -9.53 24.60 -2.92
N LYS A 51 -8.30 24.91 -3.35
CA LYS A 51 -7.69 24.35 -4.56
C LYS A 51 -6.48 23.51 -4.21
N TRP A 52 -6.30 22.43 -4.97
CA TRP A 52 -5.26 21.44 -4.73
C TRP A 52 -4.57 21.08 -6.03
N LYS A 53 -3.25 20.91 -5.96
CA LYS A 53 -2.42 20.36 -7.02
C LYS A 53 -1.84 19.04 -6.54
N ALA A 54 -1.89 18.02 -7.38
CA ALA A 54 -1.31 16.71 -7.12
C ALA A 54 -0.20 16.42 -8.14
N GLY A 55 0.81 15.66 -7.74
CA GLY A 55 1.85 15.16 -8.65
C GLY A 55 1.32 14.07 -9.58
N SER A 56 0.46 13.18 -9.06
CA SER A 56 -0.26 12.19 -9.86
C SER A 56 -1.63 11.87 -9.27
N GLY A 57 -2.46 11.19 -10.08
CA GLY A 57 -3.77 10.72 -9.65
C GLY A 57 -4.16 9.44 -10.37
N ALA A 58 -4.85 8.56 -9.64
CA ALA A 58 -5.38 7.30 -10.12
C ALA A 58 -6.85 7.14 -9.71
N ILE A 59 -7.64 6.56 -10.61
CA ILE A 59 -9.06 6.25 -10.39
C ILE A 59 -9.25 4.76 -10.59
N PHE A 60 -9.77 4.08 -9.57
CA PHE A 60 -10.03 2.64 -9.58
C PHE A 60 -11.52 2.37 -9.52
N ASP A 61 -11.95 1.34 -10.25
CA ASP A 61 -13.30 0.79 -10.17
C ASP A 61 -13.35 -0.31 -9.11
N LEU A 62 -14.08 -0.09 -8.03
CA LEU A 62 -14.18 -1.03 -6.91
C LEU A 62 -15.04 -2.26 -7.24
N THR A 63 -15.62 -2.34 -8.44
CA THR A 63 -16.35 -3.52 -8.92
C THR A 63 -15.53 -4.40 -9.85
N SER A 64 -14.27 -4.04 -10.12
CA SER A 64 -13.43 -4.72 -11.11
C SER A 64 -12.01 -4.96 -10.62
N ASN A 65 -11.43 -6.10 -11.04
CA ASN A 65 -10.01 -6.40 -10.87
C ASN A 65 -9.19 -6.02 -12.11
N LYS A 66 -9.73 -5.19 -13.01
CA LYS A 66 -9.00 -4.74 -14.19
C LYS A 66 -7.76 -3.96 -13.77
N LEU A 67 -6.60 -4.42 -14.24
CA LEU A 67 -5.32 -3.78 -13.98
C LEU A 67 -5.23 -2.42 -14.69
N ARG A 68 -4.38 -1.54 -14.17
CA ARG A 68 -3.97 -0.33 -14.89
C ARG A 68 -3.27 -0.70 -16.20
N PRO A 69 -3.23 0.20 -17.19
CA PRO A 69 -2.39 -0.02 -18.38
C PRO A 69 -0.94 -0.28 -17.96
N LEU A 70 -0.26 -1.18 -18.69
CA LEU A 70 1.16 -1.44 -18.45
C LEU A 70 1.97 -0.15 -18.60
N GLY A 71 2.91 0.07 -17.69
CA GLY A 71 3.74 1.27 -17.60
C GLY A 71 3.11 2.45 -16.88
N TRP A 72 1.84 2.34 -16.44
CA TRP A 72 1.19 3.41 -15.70
C TRP A 72 1.39 3.26 -14.19
N THR A 73 2.11 4.20 -13.59
CA THR A 73 2.09 4.38 -12.13
C THR A 73 0.69 4.75 -11.61
N SER A 74 0.46 4.61 -10.31
CA SER A 74 -0.68 5.19 -9.59
C SER A 74 -0.17 6.20 -8.55
N ALA A 75 -0.97 6.46 -7.50
CA ALA A 75 -0.46 7.07 -6.29
C ALA A 75 0.52 6.14 -5.54
N ASP A 76 0.48 4.84 -5.82
CA ASP A 76 1.47 3.84 -5.41
C ASP A 76 2.44 3.59 -6.57
N ALA A 77 3.75 3.50 -6.32
CA ALA A 77 4.73 3.36 -7.41
C ALA A 77 4.53 2.14 -8.32
N ALA A 78 4.04 1.03 -7.78
CA ALA A 78 3.81 -0.21 -8.53
C ALA A 78 2.61 -0.15 -9.48
N GLY A 79 1.82 0.94 -9.47
CA GLY A 79 0.55 1.01 -10.18
C GLY A 79 -0.58 0.23 -9.49
N LEU A 80 -0.45 -0.04 -8.18
CA LEU A 80 -1.47 -0.68 -7.37
C LEU A 80 -2.35 0.37 -6.68
N PRO A 81 -3.59 0.04 -6.26
CA PRO A 81 -4.35 0.90 -5.36
C PRO A 81 -3.80 0.79 -3.92
N ILE A 82 -3.65 1.91 -3.22
CA ILE A 82 -3.16 1.97 -1.83
C ILE A 82 -4.22 1.42 -0.88
N PHE A 83 -5.47 1.93 -0.94
CA PHE A 83 -6.51 1.65 0.06
C PHE A 83 -6.77 0.15 0.28
N PRO A 84 -6.91 -0.70 -0.76
CA PRO A 84 -7.13 -2.13 -0.58
C PRO A 84 -5.94 -2.90 0.01
N GLY A 85 -4.76 -2.27 0.10
CA GLY A 85 -3.57 -2.86 0.71
C GLY A 85 -3.32 -2.44 2.16
N LEU A 86 -4.14 -1.56 2.73
CA LEU A 86 -3.94 -1.04 4.08
C LEU A 86 -4.48 -1.98 5.15
N VAL A 87 -3.84 -2.00 6.32
CA VAL A 87 -4.45 -2.58 7.54
C VAL A 87 -5.52 -1.62 8.05
N ARG A 88 -6.77 -2.06 8.17
CA ARG A 88 -7.88 -1.21 8.63
C ARG A 88 -8.35 -1.60 10.03
N TYR A 89 -8.72 -0.60 10.83
CA TYR A 89 -9.13 -0.81 12.22
C TYR A 89 -10.41 -1.66 12.33
N ASP A 90 -11.40 -1.39 11.47
CA ASP A 90 -12.64 -2.15 11.41
C ASP A 90 -12.42 -3.63 11.13
N GLU A 91 -11.40 -3.97 10.33
CA GLU A 91 -11.07 -5.37 10.03
C GLU A 91 -10.23 -6.01 11.14
N ALA A 92 -9.15 -5.34 11.55
CA ALA A 92 -8.17 -5.93 12.46
C ALA A 92 -8.70 -6.07 13.90
N VAL A 93 -9.49 -5.08 14.36
CA VAL A 93 -9.93 -4.99 15.75
C VAL A 93 -11.41 -5.33 15.91
N GLU A 94 -12.29 -4.72 15.11
CA GLU A 94 -13.74 -4.90 15.27
C GLU A 94 -14.20 -6.26 14.71
N GLN A 95 -13.74 -6.64 13.52
CA GLN A 95 -14.07 -7.93 12.89
C GLN A 95 -13.14 -9.07 13.31
N GLY A 96 -11.88 -8.75 13.65
CA GLY A 96 -10.87 -9.74 14.02
C GLY A 96 -10.35 -10.59 12.86
N GLU A 97 -10.57 -10.18 11.61
CA GLU A 97 -10.02 -10.83 10.42
C GLU A 97 -9.82 -9.80 9.30
N ILE A 98 -8.65 -9.85 8.64
CA ILE A 98 -8.38 -9.11 7.42
C ILE A 98 -8.36 -10.12 6.26
N ARG A 99 -9.13 -9.86 5.20
CA ARG A 99 -9.44 -10.82 4.13
C ARG A 99 -8.81 -10.52 2.77
N HIS A 100 -7.71 -9.77 2.77
CA HIS A 100 -7.02 -9.36 1.55
C HIS A 100 -5.49 -9.36 1.77
N ALA A 101 -4.73 -9.30 0.68
CA ALA A 101 -3.29 -9.09 0.78
C ALA A 101 -3.01 -7.64 1.18
N LEU A 102 -1.94 -7.42 1.96
CA LEU A 102 -1.50 -6.08 2.35
C LEU A 102 -0.51 -5.51 1.33
N ARG A 103 -0.22 -4.22 1.41
CA ARG A 103 0.93 -3.61 0.73
C ARG A 103 2.08 -3.39 1.70
N PHE A 104 3.30 -3.41 1.18
CA PHE A 104 4.49 -3.00 1.93
C PHE A 104 5.52 -2.29 1.03
N THR A 105 6.52 -1.70 1.65
CA THR A 105 7.62 -1.02 0.95
C THR A 105 8.99 -1.64 1.29
N VAL A 106 9.96 -1.42 0.40
CA VAL A 106 11.38 -1.69 0.62
C VAL A 106 12.22 -0.56 0.06
N ARG A 107 13.46 -0.40 0.51
CA ARG A 107 14.27 0.76 0.10
C ARG A 107 14.71 0.73 -1.36
N LYS A 108 15.00 -0.46 -1.90
CA LYS A 108 15.53 -0.62 -3.25
C LYS A 108 14.81 -1.74 -3.99
N THR A 109 14.42 -1.44 -5.23
CA THR A 109 13.78 -2.37 -6.15
C THR A 109 14.54 -2.45 -7.46
N GLN A 110 14.28 -3.50 -8.25
CA GLN A 110 14.76 -3.57 -9.64
C GLN A 110 13.76 -2.91 -10.60
N ARG A 111 14.24 -2.60 -11.82
CA ARG A 111 13.46 -2.09 -12.95
C ARG A 111 12.67 -3.24 -13.60
N ALA A 112 11.80 -3.85 -12.81
CA ALA A 112 10.90 -4.91 -13.24
C ALA A 112 9.68 -4.97 -12.31
N TYR A 113 8.62 -5.60 -12.78
CA TYR A 113 7.42 -5.84 -12.00
C TYR A 113 6.81 -7.21 -12.31
N ILE A 114 6.02 -7.73 -11.36
CA ILE A 114 5.19 -8.92 -11.52
C ILE A 114 3.73 -8.49 -11.38
N LEU A 115 2.85 -8.99 -12.25
CA LEU A 115 1.42 -8.70 -12.14
C LEU A 115 0.90 -9.15 -10.75
N PRO A 116 0.01 -8.38 -10.10
CA PRO A 116 -0.80 -7.29 -10.65
C PRO A 116 -0.12 -5.91 -10.67
N ALA A 117 1.13 -5.76 -10.22
CA ALA A 117 1.86 -4.52 -10.44
C ALA A 117 2.05 -4.30 -11.95
N THR A 118 2.00 -3.04 -12.37
CA THR A 118 2.04 -2.66 -13.79
C THR A 118 3.16 -1.67 -14.09
N HIS A 119 3.94 -1.29 -13.08
CA HIS A 119 4.98 -0.28 -13.15
C HIS A 119 6.09 -0.56 -12.11
N PHE A 120 7.27 0.06 -12.28
CA PHE A 120 8.40 0.00 -11.36
C PHE A 120 8.88 1.42 -11.00
N ALA A 121 9.54 1.59 -9.84
CA ALA A 121 10.14 2.88 -9.44
C ALA A 121 11.66 2.81 -9.30
N SER A 122 12.34 2.14 -10.23
CA SER A 122 13.80 1.99 -10.18
C SER A 122 14.45 2.09 -11.55
N ARG A 123 15.72 2.49 -11.55
CA ARG A 123 16.62 2.42 -12.72
C ARG A 123 17.56 1.22 -12.65
N SER A 124 17.64 0.53 -11.52
CA SER A 124 18.57 -0.59 -11.31
C SER A 124 18.11 -1.84 -12.06
N LYS A 125 19.04 -2.53 -12.73
CA LYS A 125 18.80 -3.84 -13.36
C LYS A 125 19.39 -5.01 -12.55
N ASP A 126 19.79 -4.75 -11.30
CA ASP A 126 20.33 -5.78 -10.41
C ASP A 126 19.24 -6.81 -10.07
N ALA A 127 19.42 -8.04 -10.53
CA ALA A 127 18.49 -9.15 -10.31
C ALA A 127 18.38 -9.57 -8.84
N ASN A 128 19.30 -9.11 -7.96
CA ASN A 128 19.21 -9.36 -6.51
C ASN A 128 18.26 -8.41 -5.79
N LEU A 129 17.72 -7.39 -6.47
CA LEU A 129 16.71 -6.49 -5.89
C LEU A 129 15.29 -7.01 -6.20
N PRO A 130 14.33 -6.86 -5.27
CA PRO A 130 12.97 -7.33 -5.51
C PRO A 130 12.26 -6.48 -6.58
N PRO A 131 11.42 -7.10 -7.44
CA PRO A 131 10.57 -6.39 -8.39
C PRO A 131 9.33 -5.83 -7.70
N MET A 132 8.73 -4.77 -8.25
CA MET A 132 7.39 -4.34 -7.81
C MET A 132 6.37 -5.46 -8.03
N GLY A 133 5.39 -5.57 -7.14
CA GLY A 133 4.40 -6.64 -7.16
C GLY A 133 4.89 -7.98 -6.63
N LEU A 134 6.17 -8.10 -6.21
CA LEU A 134 6.64 -9.30 -5.51
C LEU A 134 5.71 -9.61 -4.34
N ARG A 135 5.14 -10.81 -4.36
CA ARG A 135 4.33 -11.30 -3.25
C ARG A 135 5.20 -12.08 -2.27
N VAL A 136 5.10 -11.70 -1.01
CA VAL A 136 5.68 -12.44 0.11
C VAL A 136 4.58 -12.83 1.08
N ARG A 137 4.75 -13.94 1.79
CA ARG A 137 3.84 -14.34 2.88
C ARG A 137 4.63 -14.77 4.10
N LEU A 138 4.06 -14.55 5.27
CA LEU A 138 4.66 -15.00 6.52
C LEU A 138 4.65 -16.53 6.53
N ARG A 139 5.76 -17.16 6.91
CA ARG A 139 5.83 -18.63 6.95
C ARG A 139 4.73 -19.19 7.85
N ALA A 140 4.18 -20.34 7.45
CA ALA A 140 3.12 -21.02 8.19
C ALA A 140 3.54 -21.39 9.62
N ASP A 141 4.82 -21.73 9.80
CA ASP A 141 5.43 -22.18 11.06
C ASP A 141 5.78 -21.05 12.05
N PHE A 142 5.64 -19.78 11.65
CA PHE A 142 5.96 -18.66 12.52
C PHE A 142 5.03 -18.61 13.74
N ASP A 143 5.57 -18.64 14.96
CA ASP A 143 4.76 -18.60 16.18
C ASP A 143 4.16 -17.20 16.43
N THR A 144 2.84 -17.11 16.34
CA THR A 144 2.08 -15.87 16.58
C THR A 144 1.52 -15.79 18.00
N SER A 145 1.60 -16.84 18.81
CA SER A 145 0.90 -16.93 20.11
C SER A 145 1.35 -15.88 21.13
N LYS A 146 2.57 -15.37 20.99
CA LYS A 146 3.18 -14.35 21.87
C LYS A 146 2.91 -12.91 21.46
N TYR A 147 2.05 -12.71 20.46
CA TYR A 147 1.66 -11.38 20.00
C TYR A 147 0.33 -10.97 20.62
N PRO A 148 0.08 -9.66 20.82
CA PRO A 148 -1.23 -9.15 21.18
C PRO A 148 -2.30 -9.51 20.15
N LYS A 149 -3.57 -9.51 20.54
CA LYS A 149 -4.67 -10.01 19.71
C LYS A 149 -4.73 -9.32 18.34
N THR A 150 -4.63 -7.99 18.29
CA THR A 150 -4.63 -7.22 17.03
C THR A 150 -3.46 -7.62 16.12
N ALA A 151 -2.27 -7.76 16.70
CA ALA A 151 -1.09 -8.21 15.95
C ALA A 151 -1.25 -9.65 15.44
N GLN A 152 -1.87 -10.56 16.21
CA GLN A 152 -2.17 -11.92 15.74
C GLN A 152 -3.10 -11.92 14.51
N VAL A 153 -4.08 -11.03 14.45
CA VAL A 153 -4.98 -10.89 13.28
C VAL A 153 -4.17 -10.48 12.05
N ILE A 154 -3.30 -9.48 12.18
CA ILE A 154 -2.42 -9.03 11.09
C ILE A 154 -1.46 -10.14 10.66
N LEU A 155 -0.84 -10.86 11.60
CA LEU A 155 0.06 -11.97 11.28
C LEU A 155 -0.67 -13.14 10.61
N THR A 156 -1.91 -13.42 11.01
CA THR A 156 -2.77 -14.42 10.37
C THR A 156 -3.08 -14.02 8.92
N CYS A 157 -3.39 -12.74 8.69
CA CYS A 157 -3.54 -12.18 7.36
C CYS A 157 -2.26 -12.35 6.52
N LEU A 158 -1.10 -12.03 7.07
CA LEU A 158 0.19 -12.18 6.39
C LEU A 158 0.54 -13.65 6.07
N LYS A 159 0.10 -14.62 6.87
CA LYS A 159 0.22 -16.05 6.53
C LYS A 159 -0.70 -16.45 5.39
N LYS A 160 -1.97 -16.03 5.45
CA LYS A 160 -3.04 -16.50 4.55
C LYS A 160 -3.03 -15.79 3.21
N TYR A 161 -2.90 -14.47 3.21
CA TYR A 161 -2.97 -13.61 2.03
C TYR A 161 -1.62 -12.98 1.67
N GLY A 162 -0.68 -12.88 2.61
CA GLY A 162 0.61 -12.26 2.36
C GLY A 162 0.48 -10.76 2.05
N MET A 163 1.50 -10.23 1.39
CA MET A 163 1.59 -8.82 1.03
C MET A 163 2.37 -8.61 -0.27
N LEU A 164 2.09 -7.51 -0.94
CA LEU A 164 2.65 -7.13 -2.24
C LEU A 164 3.60 -5.95 -2.07
N LEU A 165 4.77 -6.04 -2.68
CA LEU A 165 5.71 -4.93 -2.73
C LEU A 165 5.16 -3.84 -3.65
N ALA A 166 4.83 -2.68 -3.09
CA ALA A 166 4.06 -1.67 -3.81
C ALA A 166 4.85 -0.36 -4.06
N ASP A 167 5.81 -0.04 -3.20
CA ASP A 167 6.63 1.17 -3.35
C ASP A 167 8.03 1.03 -2.78
N ASN A 168 8.88 2.01 -3.13
CA ASN A 168 10.12 2.27 -2.45
C ASN A 168 9.87 3.07 -1.18
N GLY A 169 10.42 2.61 -0.06
CA GLY A 169 10.21 3.24 1.24
C GLY A 169 11.09 2.63 2.31
N SER A 170 10.59 2.58 3.54
CA SER A 170 11.29 1.89 4.62
C SER A 170 11.18 0.37 4.44
N ASP A 171 12.27 -0.35 4.72
CA ASP A 171 12.30 -1.81 4.57
C ASP A 171 11.23 -2.49 5.43
N TRP A 172 10.42 -3.34 4.78
CA TRP A 172 9.37 -4.15 5.41
C TRP A 172 8.27 -3.33 6.09
N PHE A 173 8.02 -2.11 5.61
CA PHE A 173 7.03 -1.23 6.21
C PHE A 173 5.62 -1.53 5.67
N VAL A 174 4.72 -1.94 6.57
CA VAL A 174 3.29 -2.17 6.31
C VAL A 174 2.50 -0.96 6.83
N THR A 175 1.60 -0.43 6.01
CA THR A 175 0.83 0.77 6.34
C THR A 175 -0.58 0.41 6.83
N GLY A 176 -1.01 1.05 7.92
CA GLY A 176 -2.39 1.01 8.40
C GLY A 176 -3.13 2.31 8.12
N THR A 177 -4.46 2.27 8.18
CA THR A 177 -5.29 3.49 8.11
C THR A 177 -5.12 4.35 9.36
N PRO A 178 -5.18 5.69 9.26
CA PRO A 178 -5.16 6.55 10.44
C PRO A 178 -6.42 6.33 11.28
N ASP A 179 -6.26 5.88 12.52
CA ASP A 179 -7.33 5.73 13.50
C ASP A 179 -6.76 5.99 14.90
N ASN A 180 -7.42 6.82 15.70
CA ASN A 180 -6.94 7.17 17.05
C ASN A 180 -7.19 6.07 18.09
N ARG A 181 -7.92 5.01 17.72
CA ARG A 181 -8.22 3.86 18.58
C ARG A 181 -7.15 2.77 18.50
N TRP A 182 -6.17 2.89 17.61
CA TRP A 182 -5.04 1.97 17.58
C TRP A 182 -4.27 1.96 18.91
N ILE A 183 -3.83 0.78 19.31
CA ILE A 183 -2.94 0.62 20.47
C ILE A 183 -1.52 0.44 19.92
N ASP A 184 -0.77 1.53 19.87
CA ASP A 184 0.57 1.57 19.24
C ASP A 184 1.53 0.55 19.85
N ASP A 185 1.46 0.31 21.17
CA ASP A 185 2.30 -0.69 21.84
C ASP A 185 2.03 -2.11 21.31
N GLU A 186 0.78 -2.43 20.96
CA GLU A 186 0.47 -3.72 20.33
C GLU A 186 1.07 -3.80 18.93
N LEU A 187 0.91 -2.75 18.13
CA LEU A 187 1.40 -2.68 16.75
C LEU A 187 2.92 -2.68 16.69
N HIS A 188 3.60 -2.03 17.64
CA HIS A 188 5.05 -2.03 17.77
C HIS A 188 5.65 -3.43 17.93
N THR A 189 4.88 -4.38 18.47
CA THR A 189 5.34 -5.77 18.56
C THR A 189 5.62 -6.41 17.20
N LEU A 190 4.98 -5.94 16.11
CA LEU A 190 5.18 -6.41 14.74
C LEU A 190 6.61 -6.15 14.24
N LYS A 191 7.34 -5.18 14.81
CA LYS A 191 8.76 -4.91 14.50
C LYS A 191 9.68 -6.09 14.82
N ARG A 192 9.20 -7.07 15.59
CA ARG A 192 9.91 -8.33 15.90
C ARG A 192 9.92 -9.30 14.71
N VAL A 193 8.94 -9.21 13.81
CA VAL A 193 8.90 -9.99 12.57
C VAL A 193 9.98 -9.45 11.63
N LYS A 194 10.79 -10.34 11.05
CA LYS A 194 11.89 -9.99 10.16
C LYS A 194 11.64 -10.52 8.76
N GLY A 195 12.33 -9.97 7.77
CA GLY A 195 12.25 -10.44 6.39
C GLY A 195 12.52 -11.94 6.24
N ARG A 196 13.44 -12.50 7.05
CA ARG A 196 13.71 -13.94 7.08
C ARG A 196 12.53 -14.80 7.51
N ASP A 197 11.48 -14.23 8.11
CA ASP A 197 10.28 -14.95 8.54
C ASP A 197 9.23 -15.04 7.43
N PHE A 198 9.49 -14.38 6.30
CA PHE A 198 8.67 -14.46 5.09
C PHE A 198 9.29 -15.41 4.06
N GLU A 199 8.45 -15.85 3.14
CA GLU A 199 8.84 -16.56 1.93
C GLU A 199 8.24 -15.86 0.71
N CYS A 200 8.97 -15.92 -0.41
CA CYS A 200 8.47 -15.44 -1.69
C CYS A 200 7.42 -16.40 -2.23
N VAL A 201 6.36 -15.83 -2.81
CA VAL A 201 5.32 -16.59 -3.51
C VAL A 201 5.50 -16.33 -5.00
N GLU A 202 5.74 -17.39 -5.77
CA GLU A 202 5.79 -17.32 -7.23
C GLU A 202 4.39 -16.98 -7.77
N THR A 203 4.24 -15.78 -8.33
CA THR A 203 2.95 -15.28 -8.85
C THR A 203 2.97 -15.03 -10.35
N GLY A 204 4.10 -15.21 -11.02
CA GLY A 204 4.25 -15.06 -12.46
C GLY A 204 5.58 -14.44 -12.87
N GLU A 205 5.74 -14.32 -14.19
CA GLU A 205 6.98 -13.87 -14.79
C GLU A 205 7.29 -12.39 -14.53
N LEU A 206 8.59 -12.08 -14.48
CA LEU A 206 9.10 -10.71 -14.48
C LEU A 206 8.80 -10.03 -15.80
N ARG A 207 8.24 -8.83 -15.71
CA ARG A 207 8.05 -7.92 -16.85
C ARG A 207 9.04 -6.78 -16.76
N TYR A 208 9.63 -6.47 -17.90
CA TYR A 208 10.60 -5.41 -18.08
C TYR A 208 10.03 -4.39 -19.08
N GLU A 209 10.41 -3.12 -18.92
CA GLU A 209 10.28 -2.08 -19.95
C GLU A 209 11.64 -1.60 -20.43
#